data_AF-A0A934B881-F1
#
_entry.id   AF-A0A934B881-F1
#
_cell.length_a   1.000
_cell.length_b   1.000
_cell.length_c   1.000
_cell.angle_alpha   90.00
_cell.angle_beta   90.00
_cell.angle_gamma   90.00
#
_symmetry.space_group_name_H-M   'P 1'
#
loop_
_entity.id
_entity.type
_entity.pdbx_description
1 polymer ?
#
loop_
_entity_poly.entity_id
_entity_poly.type
_entity_poly.pdbx_seq_one_letter_code
_entity_poly.pdbx_strand_id
1 'polypeptide(L)'
;MGYLSQAPAKQFFISKVVNQAEQEGVNLSKAEKYMLAWSESDPSFVIDNDLNEQFEKEITQEEFEKKIQALIKQAYETDISKDKDMKETYRTAYKALKQGDHFILIMINAAIGSKLRKWGLF
;
A
#
# COMPACT_ATOMS: atom_id res chain seq x y z
N MET A 1 -3.83 -17.91 4.22
CA MET A 1 -5.00 -17.32 3.52
C MET A 1 -4.50 -16.75 2.19
N GLY A 2 -4.96 -17.25 1.04
CA GLY A 2 -4.57 -16.73 -0.27
C GLY A 2 -5.45 -15.54 -0.68
N TYR A 3 -4.87 -14.49 -1.27
CA TYR A 3 -5.63 -13.38 -1.85
C TYR A 3 -6.14 -13.78 -3.22
N LEU A 4 -7.46 -13.92 -3.36
CA LEU A 4 -8.11 -14.36 -4.59
C LEU A 4 -8.58 -13.19 -5.47
N SER A 5 -8.57 -11.96 -4.97
CA SER A 5 -9.03 -10.77 -5.70
C SER A 5 -8.28 -9.49 -5.29
N GLN A 6 -8.42 -8.44 -6.11
CA GLN A 6 -7.67 -7.18 -5.95
C GLN A 6 -8.09 -6.40 -4.69
N ALA A 7 -9.38 -6.34 -4.37
CA ALA A 7 -9.90 -5.60 -3.21
C ALA A 7 -9.31 -6.06 -1.85
N PRO A 8 -9.32 -7.35 -1.48
CA PRO A 8 -8.71 -7.79 -0.22
C PRO A 8 -7.18 -7.63 -0.23
N ALA A 9 -6.53 -7.72 -1.39
CA ALA A 9 -5.10 -7.43 -1.50
C ALA A 9 -4.79 -5.94 -1.26
N LYS A 10 -5.60 -5.04 -1.84
CA LYS A 10 -5.52 -3.58 -1.60
C LYS A 10 -5.72 -3.29 -0.12
N GLN A 11 -6.79 -3.82 0.47
CA GLN A 11 -7.10 -3.63 1.88
C GLN A 11 -5.99 -4.15 2.80
N PHE A 12 -5.35 -5.28 2.45
CA PHE A 12 -4.19 -5.76 3.20
C PHE A 12 -3.07 -4.73 3.25
N PHE A 13 -2.63 -4.19 2.11
CA PHE A 13 -1.56 -3.20 2.08
C PHE A 13 -1.94 -1.88 2.78
N ILE A 14 -3.18 -1.40 2.58
CA ILE A 14 -3.69 -0.22 3.30
C ILE A 14 -3.61 -0.44 4.80
N SER A 15 -4.10 -1.60 5.28
CA SER A 15 -4.08 -1.93 6.72
C SER A 15 -2.65 -2.00 7.26
N LYS A 16 -1.69 -2.51 6.47
CA LYS A 16 -0.27 -2.53 6.87
C LYS A 16 0.33 -1.13 6.98
N VAL A 17 0.01 -0.24 6.04
CA VAL A 17 0.45 1.15 6.10
C VAL A 17 -0.15 1.88 7.30
N VAL A 18 -1.45 1.77 7.51
CA VAL A 18 -2.15 2.44 8.63
C VAL A 18 -1.64 1.94 9.98
N ASN A 19 -1.56 0.61 10.16
CA ASN A 19 -1.07 0.04 11.42
C ASN A 19 0.38 0.42 11.70
N GLN A 20 1.23 0.48 10.67
CA GLN A 20 2.62 0.90 10.84
C GLN A 20 2.72 2.39 11.18
N ALA A 21 1.89 3.23 10.54
CA ALA A 21 1.84 4.66 10.84
C ALA A 21 1.42 4.90 12.31
N GLU A 22 0.41 4.17 12.79
CA GLU A 22 0.00 4.21 14.19
C GLU A 22 1.11 3.76 15.14
N GLN A 23 1.85 2.70 14.80
CA GLN A 23 2.99 2.22 15.60
C GLN A 23 4.14 3.22 15.68
N GLU A 24 4.37 3.99 14.60
CA GLU A 24 5.44 4.99 14.53
C GLU A 24 4.99 6.39 15.02
N GLY A 25 3.71 6.56 15.38
CA GLY A 25 3.15 7.87 15.72
C GLY A 25 3.05 8.83 14.52
N VAL A 26 3.08 8.30 13.30
CA VAL A 26 2.91 9.06 12.06
C VAL A 26 1.43 9.22 11.80
N ASN A 27 0.94 10.47 11.82
CA ASN A 27 -0.46 10.73 11.49
C ASN A 27 -0.67 10.69 9.97
N LEU A 28 -1.70 9.95 9.54
CA LEU A 28 -2.21 9.98 8.16
C LEU A 28 -3.53 10.75 8.15
N SER A 29 -3.57 11.84 7.39
CA SER A 29 -4.78 12.64 7.23
C SER A 29 -5.90 11.85 6.56
N LYS A 30 -7.13 12.36 6.64
CA LYS A 30 -8.27 11.74 5.94
C LYS A 30 -8.05 11.73 4.42
N ALA A 31 -7.50 12.83 3.90
CA ALA A 31 -7.16 12.97 2.49
C ALA A 31 -6.06 11.99 2.06
N GLU A 32 -5.01 11.82 2.88
CA GLU A 32 -3.96 10.82 2.63
C GLU A 32 -4.52 9.38 2.62
N LYS A 33 -5.39 9.02 3.56
CA LYS A 33 -6.02 7.70 3.62
C LYS A 33 -6.95 7.44 2.43
N TYR A 34 -7.68 8.46 2.00
CA TYR A 34 -8.52 8.41 0.81
C TYR A 34 -7.67 8.22 -0.45
N MET A 35 -6.59 9.00 -0.60
CA MET A 35 -5.67 8.89 -1.74
C MET A 35 -4.97 7.52 -1.80
N LEU A 36 -4.62 6.94 -0.64
CA LEU A 36 -4.04 5.60 -0.55
C LEU A 36 -4.97 4.51 -1.11
N ALA A 37 -6.28 4.71 -1.04
CA ALA A 37 -7.29 3.78 -1.54
C ALA A 37 -7.61 3.94 -3.04
N TRP A 38 -7.07 5.00 -3.67
CA TRP A 38 -7.33 5.36 -5.07
C TRP A 38 -6.91 4.25 -6.05
N SER A 39 -7.78 4.00 -7.02
CA SER A 39 -7.55 3.07 -8.12
C SER A 39 -8.32 3.56 -9.34
N GLU A 40 -7.60 3.84 -10.43
CA GLU A 40 -8.19 4.32 -11.69
C GLU A 40 -9.16 3.29 -12.29
N SER A 41 -8.82 2.00 -12.15
CA SER A 41 -9.60 0.89 -12.69
C SER A 41 -10.71 0.39 -11.77
N ASP A 42 -10.94 1.01 -10.62
CA ASP A 42 -11.96 0.60 -9.66
C ASP A 42 -13.27 1.38 -9.90
N PRO A 43 -14.27 0.78 -10.58
CA PRO A 43 -15.53 1.48 -10.88
C PRO A 43 -16.36 1.77 -9.62
N SER A 44 -16.01 1.19 -8.47
CA SER A 44 -16.66 1.46 -7.20
C SER A 44 -16.01 2.59 -6.41
N PHE A 45 -14.87 3.11 -6.87
CA PHE A 45 -14.20 4.23 -6.23
C PHE A 45 -14.96 5.54 -6.49
N VAL A 46 -15.44 6.16 -5.42
CA VAL A 46 -16.17 7.43 -5.48
C VAL A 46 -15.18 8.58 -5.38
N ILE A 47 -15.14 9.44 -6.39
CA ILE A 47 -14.32 10.65 -6.37
C ILE A 47 -14.93 11.64 -5.37
N ASP A 48 -14.15 11.98 -4.36
CA ASP A 48 -14.41 13.05 -3.40
C ASP A 48 -13.49 14.23 -3.72
N ASN A 49 -14.07 15.29 -4.29
CA ASN A 49 -13.31 16.48 -4.69
C ASN A 49 -12.77 17.26 -3.50
N ASP A 50 -13.47 17.27 -2.35
CA ASP A 50 -13.03 18.00 -1.17
C ASP A 50 -11.78 17.34 -0.58
N LEU A 51 -11.75 16.00 -0.56
CA LEU A 51 -10.57 15.25 -0.12
C LEU A 51 -9.40 15.37 -1.12
N ASN A 52 -9.67 15.43 -2.42
CA ASN A 52 -8.64 15.69 -3.43
C ASN A 52 -8.00 17.08 -3.25
N GLU A 53 -8.82 18.13 -3.13
CA GLU A 53 -8.31 19.48 -2.90
C GLU A 53 -7.57 19.59 -1.56
N GLN A 54 -8.06 18.91 -0.52
CA GLN A 54 -7.39 18.86 0.77
C GLN A 54 -6.02 18.19 0.64
N PHE A 55 -5.93 17.08 -0.08
CA PHE A 55 -4.66 16.39 -0.33
C PHE A 55 -3.63 17.31 -0.99
N GLU A 56 -4.03 18.00 -2.07
CA GLU A 56 -3.16 18.93 -2.80
C GLU A 56 -2.68 20.12 -1.95
N LYS A 57 -3.48 20.55 -0.97
CA LYS A 57 -3.14 21.62 -0.03
C LYS A 57 -2.23 21.14 1.12
N GLU A 58 -2.36 19.88 1.53
CA GLU A 58 -1.68 19.33 2.70
C GLU A 58 -0.29 18.77 2.41
N ILE A 59 -0.11 18.13 1.25
CA ILE A 59 1.10 17.37 0.95
C ILE A 59 1.34 17.29 -0.56
N THR A 60 2.60 17.37 -0.98
CA THR A 60 2.94 17.09 -2.38
C THR A 60 2.86 15.59 -2.66
N GLN A 61 2.61 15.22 -3.92
CA GLN A 61 2.59 13.82 -4.32
C GLN A 61 3.91 13.10 -3.99
N GLU A 62 5.06 13.76 -4.19
CA GLU A 62 6.38 13.17 -3.89
C GLU A 62 6.58 12.92 -2.39
N GLU A 63 6.17 13.86 -1.53
CA GLU A 63 6.25 13.69 -0.07
C GLU A 63 5.34 12.57 0.42
N PHE A 64 4.12 12.51 -0.11
CA PHE A 64 3.18 11.43 0.18
C PHE A 64 3.76 10.08 -0.25
N GLU A 65 4.25 9.97 -1.48
CA GLU A 65 4.85 8.74 -1.99
C GLU A 65 6.02 8.27 -1.12
N LYS A 66 6.94 9.17 -0.76
CA LYS A 66 8.08 8.84 0.13
C LYS A 66 7.60 8.37 1.50
N LYS A 67 6.61 9.05 2.08
CA LYS A 67 6.01 8.70 3.37
C LYS A 67 5.41 7.29 3.34
N ILE A 68 4.57 7.00 2.35
CA ILE A 68 3.93 5.69 2.21
C ILE A 68 4.96 4.60 1.89
N GLN A 69 5.97 4.87 1.05
CA GLN A 69 7.04 3.92 0.77
C GLN A 69 7.82 3.52 2.03
N ALA A 70 8.15 4.50 2.88
CA ALA A 70 8.82 4.24 4.16
C ALA A 70 7.97 3.33 5.07
N LEU A 71 6.68 3.64 5.20
CA LEU A 71 5.73 2.85 6.00
C LEU A 71 5.57 1.43 5.46
N ILE A 72 5.44 1.24 4.14
CA ILE A 72 5.36 -0.09 3.51
C ILE A 72 6.62 -0.90 3.81
N LYS A 73 7.79 -0.28 3.67
CA LYS A 73 9.07 -0.95 3.91
C LYS A 73 9.19 -1.40 5.37
N GLN A 74 8.87 -0.52 6.31
CA GLN A 74 8.97 -0.83 7.73
C GLN A 74 7.93 -1.87 8.18
N ALA A 75 6.70 -1.79 7.66
CA ALA A 75 5.67 -2.80 7.91
C ALA A 75 6.11 -4.18 7.43
N TYR A 76 6.64 -4.26 6.20
CA TYR A 76 7.15 -5.50 5.63
C TYR A 76 8.30 -6.08 6.46
N GLU A 77 9.30 -5.26 6.83
CA GLU A 77 10.47 -5.70 7.61
C GLU A 77 10.08 -6.16 9.02
N THR A 78 9.17 -5.44 9.68
CA THR A 78 8.62 -5.80 10.98
C THR A 78 7.86 -7.13 10.92
N ASP A 79 6.96 -7.30 9.97
CA ASP A 79 6.15 -8.51 9.83
C ASP A 79 7.01 -9.75 9.57
N ILE A 80 7.94 -9.69 8.61
CA ILE A 80 8.78 -10.86 8.29
C ILE A 80 9.75 -11.24 9.42
N SER A 81 10.10 -10.29 10.28
CA SER A 81 10.93 -10.56 11.46
C SER A 81 10.18 -11.35 12.53
N LYS A 82 8.86 -11.14 12.61
CA LYS A 82 7.97 -11.82 13.58
C LYS A 82 7.46 -13.15 13.04
N ASP A 83 7.18 -13.20 11.74
CA ASP A 83 6.65 -14.38 11.07
C ASP A 83 7.23 -14.48 9.64
N LYS A 84 8.01 -15.53 9.39
CA LYS A 84 8.65 -15.75 8.08
C LYS A 84 7.62 -16.03 6.97
N ASP A 85 6.46 -16.57 7.31
CA ASP A 85 5.39 -16.90 6.35
C ASP A 85 4.70 -15.65 5.81
N MET A 86 4.84 -14.50 6.50
CA MET A 86 4.36 -13.22 6.00
C MET A 86 4.99 -12.85 4.65
N LYS A 87 6.21 -13.32 4.37
CA LYS A 87 6.84 -13.10 3.06
C LYS A 87 6.00 -13.65 1.91
N GLU A 88 5.39 -14.82 2.09
CA GLU A 88 4.51 -15.43 1.08
C GLU A 88 3.15 -14.72 1.01
N THR A 89 2.62 -14.30 2.16
CA THR A 89 1.38 -13.52 2.25
C THR A 89 1.49 -12.21 1.45
N TYR A 90 2.58 -11.44 1.66
CA TYR A 90 2.85 -10.20 0.91
C TYR A 90 2.99 -10.45 -0.59
N ARG A 91 3.63 -11.56 -0.99
CA ARG A 91 3.78 -11.92 -2.41
C ARG A 91 2.45 -12.26 -3.06
N THR A 92 1.62 -13.04 -2.37
CA THR A 92 0.30 -13.42 -2.86
C THR A 92 -0.59 -12.18 -3.01
N ALA A 93 -0.58 -11.28 -2.02
CA ALA A 93 -1.30 -10.01 -2.10
C ALA A 93 -0.81 -9.17 -3.29
N TYR A 94 0.50 -9.02 -3.45
CA TYR A 94 1.08 -8.26 -4.55
C TYR A 94 0.75 -8.83 -5.93
N LYS A 95 0.76 -10.16 -6.09
CA LYS A 95 0.35 -10.82 -7.33
C LYS A 95 -1.11 -10.56 -7.68
N ALA A 96 -2.01 -10.62 -6.69
CA ALA A 96 -3.43 -10.30 -6.89
C ALA A 96 -3.60 -8.82 -7.25
N LEU A 97 -2.93 -7.91 -6.54
CA LEU A 97 -3.04 -6.47 -6.74
C LEU A 97 -2.50 -5.99 -8.10
N LYS A 98 -1.43 -6.63 -8.61
CA LYS A 98 -0.84 -6.33 -9.93
C LYS A 98 -1.80 -6.51 -11.13
N GLN A 99 -2.97 -7.11 -10.93
CA GLN A 99 -3.95 -7.35 -12.00
C GLN A 99 -4.80 -6.12 -12.33
N GLY A 100 -4.71 -5.04 -11.54
CA GLY A 100 -5.37 -3.77 -11.85
C GLY A 100 -4.44 -2.58 -11.64
N ASP A 101 -5.00 -1.39 -11.80
CA ASP A 101 -4.28 -0.13 -11.67
C ASP A 101 -4.61 0.53 -10.33
N HIS A 102 -3.71 0.37 -9.36
CA HIS A 102 -3.88 0.84 -7.99
C HIS A 102 -2.76 1.79 -7.65
N PHE A 103 -3.08 2.96 -7.09
CA PHE A 103 -2.05 3.95 -6.75
C PHE A 103 -0.97 3.36 -5.85
N ILE A 104 -1.41 2.66 -4.80
CA ILE A 104 -0.56 2.01 -3.81
C ILE A 104 0.43 1.01 -4.44
N LEU A 105 0.16 0.48 -5.64
CA LEU A 105 1.07 -0.41 -6.35
C LEU A 105 2.37 0.31 -6.75
N ILE A 106 2.32 1.61 -7.06
CA ILE A 106 3.49 2.45 -7.34
C ILE A 106 4.40 2.48 -6.11
N MET A 107 3.84 2.78 -4.93
CA MET A 107 4.60 2.85 -3.68
C MET A 107 5.11 1.46 -3.24
N ILE A 108 4.32 0.40 -3.41
CA ILE A 108 4.78 -0.98 -3.13
C ILE A 108 5.97 -1.35 -4.02
N ASN A 109 5.91 -1.03 -5.31
CA ASN A 109 6.98 -1.31 -6.27
C ASN A 109 8.28 -0.61 -5.87
N ALA A 110 8.20 0.67 -5.48
CA ALA A 110 9.34 1.45 -5.04
C ALA A 110 9.91 0.96 -3.70
N ALA A 111 9.05 0.64 -2.73
CA ALA A 111 9.48 0.25 -1.38
C ALA A 111 10.06 -1.17 -1.30
N ILE A 112 9.36 -2.16 -1.87
CA ILE A 112 9.66 -3.58 -1.66
C ILE A 112 9.49 -4.45 -2.92
N GLY A 113 9.21 -3.86 -4.09
CA GLY A 113 8.92 -4.61 -5.32
C GLY A 113 10.01 -5.62 -5.72
N SER A 114 11.29 -5.28 -5.51
CA SER A 114 12.41 -6.19 -5.76
C SER A 114 12.40 -7.43 -4.85
N LYS A 115 11.99 -7.27 -3.57
CA LYS A 115 11.88 -8.36 -2.59
C LYS A 115 10.71 -9.30 -2.93
N LEU A 116 9.64 -8.74 -3.51
CA LEU A 116 8.43 -9.47 -3.91
C LEU A 116 8.61 -10.23 -5.23
N ARG A 117 9.34 -9.66 -6.20
CA ARG A 117 9.60 -10.28 -7.51
C ARG A 117 10.63 -11.41 -7.50
N LYS A 118 11.53 -11.48 -6.52
CA LYS A 118 12.56 -12.53 -6.40
C LYS A 118 12.01 -13.90 -5.95
N TRP A 119 11.13 -14.50 -6.76
CA TRP A 119 10.63 -15.86 -6.58
C TRP A 119 10.80 -16.62 -7.91
N GLY A 120 11.72 -17.60 -7.95
CA GLY A 120 12.00 -18.43 -9.13
C GLY A 120 13.37 -18.26 -9.83
N LEU A 121 14.36 -17.63 -9.19
CA LEU A 121 15.77 -17.66 -9.64
C LEU A 121 16.60 -18.55 -8.70
N PHE A 122 16.22 -19.82 -8.58
CA PHE A 122 17.05 -20.94 -8.13
C PHE A 122 16.41 -22.22 -8.67
#